data_AF-A0A815YMF5-F1
#
_entry.id   AF-A0A815YMF5-F1
#
_cell.length_a   1.000
_cell.length_b   1.000
_cell.length_c   1.000
_cell.angle_alpha   90.00
_cell.angle_beta   90.00
_cell.angle_gamma   90.00
#
_symmetry.space_group_name_H-M   'P 1'
#
loop_
_entity.id
_entity.type
_entity.pdbx_description
1 polymer ?
#
loop_
_entity_poly.entity_id
_entity_poly.type
_entity_poly.pdbx_seq_one_letter_code
_entity_poly.pdbx_strand_id
1 'polypeptide(L)'
;QGYNFEKKMQNEVNSLGFEYDYLSIMHYAHNTFSRDEELDTIRNLNAYDSTLDLYIGQRNRLSDECGGNVLWKPNEVMSIRSPNYLSNDDSTYPCKWRLIASLGQTIHLTIKQIRLTKEIDCGEDAVRVYDGYNSDYPSKLIGRFCNTTISPITLISTGRYLWIEYRRSSHRRAHKPSFFEATWK
;
A
#
# COMPACT_ATOMS: atom_id res chain seq x y z
N GLN A 1 11.95 -11.82 -26.11
CA GLN A 1 12.08 -10.35 -26.02
C GLN A 1 13.03 -10.06 -24.87
N GLY A 2 14.27 -9.71 -25.19
CA GLY A 2 15.25 -9.27 -24.19
C GLY A 2 14.88 -7.87 -23.74
N TYR A 3 14.71 -7.67 -22.44
CA TYR A 3 14.41 -6.36 -21.89
C TYR A 3 15.65 -5.47 -22.06
N ASN A 4 15.52 -4.36 -22.80
CA ASN A 4 16.53 -3.30 -22.91
C ASN A 4 16.62 -2.54 -21.58
N PHE A 5 17.16 -3.17 -20.55
CA PHE A 5 17.71 -2.45 -19.42
C PHE A 5 19.21 -2.37 -19.65
N GLU A 6 19.71 -1.20 -20.03
CA GLU A 6 21.14 -0.93 -19.94
C GLU A 6 21.53 -1.05 -18.45
N LYS A 7 22.14 -2.18 -18.11
CA LYS A 7 22.65 -2.41 -16.77
C LYS A 7 23.78 -1.42 -16.53
N LYS A 8 23.50 -0.39 -15.73
CA LYS A 8 24.49 0.57 -15.26
C LYS A 8 25.64 -0.16 -14.55
N MET A 9 26.85 0.35 -14.73
CA MET A 9 28.06 -0.24 -14.17
C MET A 9 28.05 -0.08 -12.64
N GLN A 10 28.74 -0.98 -11.92
CA GLN A 10 28.70 -1.01 -10.45
C GLN A 10 29.18 0.32 -9.83
N ASN A 11 30.13 1.00 -10.46
CA ASN A 11 30.63 2.32 -10.05
C ASN A 11 29.61 3.46 -10.27
N GLU A 12 28.67 3.32 -11.21
CA GLU A 12 27.61 4.31 -11.45
C GLU A 12 26.50 4.21 -10.39
N VAL A 13 26.25 3.01 -9.85
CA VAL A 13 25.20 2.73 -8.86
C VAL A 13 25.74 2.75 -7.42
N ASN A 14 27.01 2.37 -7.22
CA ASN A 14 27.68 2.41 -5.92
C ASN A 14 28.41 3.74 -5.72
N SER A 15 27.63 4.82 -5.59
CA SER A 15 28.18 6.16 -5.46
C SER A 15 28.86 6.44 -4.11
N LEU A 16 28.71 5.56 -3.13
CA LEU A 16 29.12 5.82 -1.73
C LEU A 16 30.15 4.81 -1.19
N GLY A 17 30.62 3.87 -2.01
CA GLY A 17 31.62 2.88 -1.61
C GLY A 17 31.10 1.79 -0.67
N PHE A 18 29.78 1.64 -0.54
CA PHE A 18 29.14 0.62 0.28
C PHE A 18 28.76 -0.60 -0.58
N GLU A 19 28.78 -1.79 0.01
CA GLU A 19 28.34 -3.00 -0.69
C GLU A 19 26.83 -2.91 -0.99
N TYR A 20 26.42 -3.44 -2.14
CA TYR A 20 25.06 -3.31 -2.64
C TYR A 20 24.06 -4.04 -1.73
N ASP A 21 23.10 -3.30 -1.14
CA ASP A 21 22.00 -3.87 -0.38
C ASP A 21 20.82 -4.25 -1.29
N TYR A 22 20.72 -5.55 -1.61
CA TYR A 22 19.66 -6.12 -2.44
C TYR A 22 18.25 -5.98 -1.83
N LEU A 23 18.12 -5.53 -0.58
CA LEU A 23 16.83 -5.35 0.10
C LEU A 23 16.27 -3.92 -0.04
N SER A 24 17.06 -2.98 -0.57
CA SER A 24 16.66 -1.59 -0.76
C SER A 24 15.88 -1.38 -2.07
N ILE A 25 14.73 -0.68 -1.99
CA ILE A 25 13.74 -0.59 -3.09
C ILE A 25 14.09 0.50 -4.12
N MET A 26 15.10 1.34 -3.89
CA MET A 26 15.41 2.50 -4.75
C MET A 26 16.90 2.59 -5.03
N HIS A 27 17.27 2.54 -6.32
CA HIS A 27 18.62 2.76 -6.82
C HIS A 27 18.62 3.97 -7.76
N TYR A 28 19.47 4.96 -7.48
CA TYR A 28 19.64 6.16 -8.29
C TYR A 28 21.14 6.40 -8.49
N ALA A 29 21.55 6.80 -9.69
CA ALA A 29 22.91 7.30 -9.92
C ALA A 29 23.13 8.62 -9.19
N HIS A 30 24.38 8.95 -8.83
CA HIS A 30 24.75 10.14 -8.05
C HIS A 30 24.22 11.49 -8.61
N ASN A 31 23.98 11.55 -9.91
CA ASN A 31 23.50 12.72 -10.64
C ASN A 31 22.01 12.65 -11.01
N THR A 32 21.24 11.67 -10.53
CA THR A 32 19.85 11.43 -10.97
C THR A 32 18.93 12.66 -10.82
N PHE A 33 19.18 13.51 -9.82
CA PHE A 33 18.38 14.70 -9.56
C PHE A 33 19.06 15.99 -10.02
N SER A 34 20.11 15.87 -10.83
CA SER A 34 20.84 17.00 -11.38
C SER A 34 20.22 17.54 -12.66
N ARG A 35 20.41 18.83 -12.90
CA ARG A 35 20.11 19.48 -14.20
C ARG A 35 21.24 19.30 -15.22
N ASP A 36 22.41 18.89 -14.78
CA ASP A 36 23.63 18.72 -15.58
C ASP A 36 24.34 17.42 -15.18
N GLU A 37 24.84 16.65 -16.14
CA GLU A 37 25.43 15.32 -15.89
C GLU A 37 26.69 15.37 -15.01
N GLU A 38 27.35 16.53 -14.95
CA GLU A 38 28.58 16.77 -14.20
C GLU A 38 28.37 17.11 -12.72
N LEU A 39 27.12 17.25 -12.26
CA LEU A 39 26.81 17.69 -10.90
C LEU A 39 26.21 16.57 -10.04
N ASP A 40 26.98 16.10 -9.07
CA ASP A 40 26.54 15.13 -8.07
C ASP A 40 25.54 15.78 -7.10
N THR A 41 24.30 15.30 -7.15
CA THR A 41 23.19 15.73 -6.27
C THR A 41 22.95 14.79 -5.11
N ILE A 42 23.42 13.55 -5.21
CA ILE A 42 23.42 12.57 -4.12
C ILE A 42 24.85 12.47 -3.62
N ARG A 43 25.10 12.96 -2.40
CA ARG A 43 26.43 13.00 -1.78
C ARG A 43 26.46 12.23 -0.47
N ASN A 44 27.64 11.79 -0.07
CA ASN A 44 27.85 11.11 1.20
C ASN A 44 27.69 12.11 2.38
N LEU A 45 26.81 11.79 3.33
CA LEU A 45 26.58 12.57 4.55
C LEU A 45 27.81 12.60 5.47
N ASN A 46 28.71 11.62 5.38
CA ASN A 46 29.90 11.51 6.21
C ASN A 46 30.95 12.62 5.95
N ALA A 47 30.71 13.53 5.01
CA ALA A 47 31.57 14.68 4.74
C ALA A 47 31.24 15.92 5.61
N TYR A 48 30.10 15.94 6.32
CA TYR A 48 29.71 17.09 7.14
C TYR A 48 28.88 16.66 8.36
N ASP A 49 29.60 16.45 9.47
CA ASP A 49 29.09 16.24 10.83
C ASP A 49 28.51 14.85 11.15
N SER A 50 29.35 14.05 11.83
CA SER A 50 29.11 12.68 12.31
C SER A 50 28.08 12.57 13.46
N THR A 51 27.31 13.63 13.74
CA THR A 51 26.35 13.66 14.87
C THR A 51 24.88 13.73 14.44
N LEU A 52 24.60 13.89 13.14
CA LEU A 52 23.23 13.73 12.62
C LEU A 52 23.05 12.31 12.07
N ASP A 53 22.43 11.44 12.86
CA ASP A 53 21.80 10.19 12.38
C ASP A 53 20.59 10.54 11.50
N LEU A 54 20.85 11.07 10.30
CA LEU A 54 19.86 11.28 9.26
C LEU A 54 19.74 10.02 8.42
N TYR A 55 18.88 9.12 8.85
CA TYR A 55 18.48 7.97 8.05
C TYR A 55 17.59 8.40 6.90
N ILE A 56 18.18 8.65 5.74
CA ILE A 56 17.43 8.77 4.47
C ILE A 56 16.89 7.37 4.15
N GLY A 57 15.57 7.20 4.24
CA GLY A 57 14.87 5.99 3.80
C GLY A 57 14.63 4.93 4.87
N GLN A 58 15.03 5.12 6.13
CA GLN A 58 14.63 4.19 7.17
C GLN A 58 13.17 4.48 7.58
N ARG A 59 12.26 3.61 7.17
CA ARG A 59 10.98 3.47 7.88
C ARG A 59 11.31 2.98 9.28
N ASN A 60 11.46 3.90 10.24
CA ASN A 60 11.67 3.60 11.66
C ASN A 60 10.53 2.76 12.27
N ARG A 61 9.41 2.67 11.55
CA ARG A 61 8.31 1.75 11.80
C ARG A 61 7.74 1.36 10.44
N LEU A 62 7.57 0.07 10.15
CA LEU A 62 6.54 -0.33 9.19
C LEU A 62 5.26 0.22 9.78
N SER A 63 4.62 1.18 9.10
CA SER A 63 3.41 1.72 9.66
C SER A 63 2.42 0.57 9.84
N ASP A 64 2.10 0.29 11.10
CA ASP A 64 0.89 -0.45 11.47
C ASP A 64 -0.37 0.37 11.07
N GLU A 65 -0.19 1.57 10.49
CA GLU A 65 -1.24 2.25 9.77
C GLU A 65 -1.64 1.40 8.56
N CYS A 66 -2.89 0.99 8.61
CA CYS A 66 -3.56 0.31 7.53
C CYS A 66 -3.37 0.98 6.16
N GLY A 67 -3.09 0.14 5.17
CA GLY A 67 -3.10 0.54 3.77
C GLY A 67 -1.78 0.29 3.07
N GLY A 68 -1.59 1.00 1.96
CA GLY A 68 -0.41 0.89 1.10
C GLY A 68 -0.56 -0.13 -0.02
N ASN A 69 0.56 -0.38 -0.69
CA ASN A 69 0.63 -1.32 -1.81
C ASN A 69 0.82 -2.73 -1.27
N VAL A 70 -0.08 -3.63 -1.65
CA VAL A 70 0.03 -5.05 -1.33
C VAL A 70 0.30 -5.79 -2.62
N LEU A 71 1.55 -6.21 -2.79
CA LEU A 71 1.99 -6.99 -3.93
C LEU A 71 1.58 -8.45 -3.74
N TRP A 72 1.07 -9.06 -4.80
CA TRP A 72 0.73 -10.47 -4.80
C TRP A 72 1.98 -11.34 -4.62
N LYS A 73 1.85 -12.38 -3.80
CA LYS A 73 2.89 -13.39 -3.62
C LYS A 73 2.43 -14.71 -4.26
N PRO A 74 3.26 -15.34 -5.10
CA PRO A 74 2.90 -16.60 -5.74
C PRO A 74 2.55 -17.68 -4.72
N ASN A 75 1.48 -18.43 -5.00
CA ASN A 75 0.99 -19.55 -4.17
C ASN A 75 0.57 -19.20 -2.74
N GLU A 76 0.37 -17.91 -2.44
CA GLU A 76 -0.03 -17.45 -1.12
C GLU A 76 -1.41 -16.77 -1.17
N VAL A 77 -2.28 -17.10 -0.22
CA VAL A 77 -3.52 -16.33 -0.01
C VAL A 77 -3.18 -15.17 0.90
N MET A 78 -3.24 -13.98 0.36
CA MET A 78 -2.91 -12.74 1.08
C MET A 78 -4.12 -12.28 1.90
N SER A 79 -3.88 -11.61 3.02
CA SER A 79 -4.94 -11.05 3.87
C SER A 79 -4.75 -9.56 4.13
N ILE A 80 -5.85 -8.83 4.21
CA ILE A 80 -5.91 -7.42 4.61
C ILE A 80 -6.92 -7.28 5.75
N ARG A 81 -6.56 -6.45 6.73
CA ARG A 81 -7.39 -6.19 7.91
C ARG A 81 -7.38 -4.70 8.23
N SER A 82 -8.50 -4.18 8.71
CA SER A 82 -8.55 -2.84 9.28
C SER A 82 -7.60 -2.72 10.49
N PRO A 83 -7.13 -1.50 10.82
CA PRO A 83 -6.47 -1.25 12.10
C PRO A 83 -7.38 -1.72 13.21
N ASN A 84 -6.77 -2.07 14.34
CA ASN A 84 -7.53 -2.30 15.56
C ASN A 84 -8.59 -3.41 15.39
N TYR A 85 -8.38 -4.35 14.45
CA TYR A 85 -9.20 -5.56 14.28
C TYR A 85 -9.40 -6.32 15.60
N LEU A 86 -8.50 -6.13 16.57
CA LEU A 86 -8.53 -6.69 17.93
C LEU A 86 -8.43 -5.64 19.06
N SER A 87 -8.37 -4.34 18.76
CA SER A 87 -8.16 -3.29 19.77
C SER A 87 -9.27 -2.23 19.74
N ASN A 88 -9.52 -1.56 20.87
CA ASN A 88 -10.52 -0.49 20.97
C ASN A 88 -9.91 0.90 20.69
N ASP A 89 -8.78 0.96 19.97
CA ASP A 89 -8.16 2.25 19.69
C ASP A 89 -9.00 3.03 18.67
N ASP A 90 -9.34 4.27 19.04
CA ASP A 90 -10.26 5.17 18.35
C ASP A 90 -9.57 6.00 17.26
N SER A 91 -8.31 5.67 16.93
CA SER A 91 -7.60 6.27 15.81
C SER A 91 -8.39 6.09 14.50
N THR A 92 -8.79 7.23 13.92
CA THR A 92 -9.74 7.30 12.80
C THR A 92 -8.99 7.72 11.54
N TYR A 93 -8.25 6.80 10.94
CA TYR A 93 -7.56 7.04 9.66
C TYR A 93 -8.23 6.25 8.53
N PRO A 94 -8.55 6.89 7.39
CA PRO A 94 -9.05 6.16 6.22
C PRO A 94 -7.94 5.26 5.68
N CYS A 95 -8.20 3.96 5.66
CA CYS A 95 -7.25 2.96 5.20
C CYS A 95 -7.45 2.74 3.70
N LYS A 96 -6.33 2.73 2.97
CA LYS A 96 -6.35 2.59 1.51
C LYS A 96 -5.38 1.51 1.09
N TRP A 97 -5.88 0.37 0.61
CA TRP A 97 -5.05 -0.70 0.07
C TRP A 97 -5.11 -0.71 -1.45
N ARG A 98 -3.94 -0.87 -2.07
CA ARG A 98 -3.79 -1.11 -3.50
C ARG A 98 -3.26 -2.51 -3.70
N LEU A 99 -4.13 -3.41 -4.12
CA LEU A 99 -3.77 -4.79 -4.43
C LEU A 99 -3.22 -4.83 -5.86
N ILE A 100 -2.06 -5.46 -6.03
CA ILE A 100 -1.37 -5.52 -7.32
C ILE A 100 -1.04 -6.98 -7.62
N ALA A 101 -1.75 -7.54 -8.59
CA ALA A 101 -1.44 -8.85 -9.15
C ALA A 101 -0.35 -8.77 -10.22
N SER A 102 0.13 -9.95 -10.61
CA SER A 102 1.00 -10.15 -11.77
C SER A 102 0.33 -9.70 -13.06
N LEU A 103 1.13 -9.37 -14.08
CA LEU A 103 0.61 -8.98 -15.40
C LEU A 103 -0.27 -10.09 -16.00
N GLY A 104 -1.42 -9.70 -16.54
CA GLY A 104 -2.38 -10.62 -17.14
C GLY A 104 -3.21 -11.45 -16.14
N GLN A 105 -3.01 -11.27 -14.83
CA GLN A 105 -3.82 -11.92 -13.79
C GLN A 105 -4.92 -10.98 -13.30
N THR A 106 -6.01 -11.58 -12.83
CA THR A 106 -7.11 -10.90 -12.14
C THR A 106 -7.07 -11.23 -10.66
N ILE A 107 -7.46 -10.29 -9.82
CA ILE A 107 -7.56 -10.47 -8.37
C ILE A 107 -8.93 -11.01 -7.99
N HIS A 108 -8.94 -12.08 -7.19
CA HIS A 108 -10.14 -12.62 -6.54
C HIS A 108 -10.15 -12.19 -5.07
N LEU A 109 -10.98 -11.20 -4.74
CA LEU A 109 -11.12 -10.69 -3.38
C LEU A 109 -12.29 -11.39 -2.67
N THR A 110 -12.03 -12.05 -1.55
CA THR A 110 -13.03 -12.61 -0.65
C THR A 110 -13.07 -11.80 0.65
N ILE A 111 -14.12 -11.01 0.82
CA ILE A 111 -14.42 -10.34 2.08
C ILE A 111 -14.93 -11.41 3.05
N LYS A 112 -14.22 -11.62 4.16
CA LYS A 112 -14.58 -12.62 5.17
C LYS A 112 -15.59 -12.07 6.15
N GLN A 113 -15.30 -10.88 6.70
CA GLN A 113 -16.11 -10.27 7.74
C GLN A 113 -16.09 -8.75 7.62
N ILE A 114 -17.26 -8.16 7.80
CA ILE A 114 -17.44 -6.70 7.92
C ILE A 114 -18.33 -6.44 9.12
N ARG A 115 -17.89 -5.52 9.98
CA ARG A 115 -18.72 -4.91 11.01
C ARG A 115 -18.51 -3.41 10.96
N LEU A 116 -19.47 -2.71 10.40
CA LEU A 116 -19.52 -1.24 10.32
C LEU A 116 -20.87 -0.74 10.84
N THR A 117 -20.97 0.55 11.11
CA THR A 117 -22.25 1.15 11.47
C THR A 117 -23.15 1.15 10.24
N LYS A 118 -24.32 0.50 10.37
CA LYS A 118 -25.31 0.49 9.30
C LYS A 118 -25.85 1.90 9.08
N GLU A 119 -25.77 2.36 7.84
CA GLU A 119 -26.36 3.61 7.35
C GLU A 119 -27.11 3.34 6.04
N ILE A 120 -28.08 4.19 5.71
CA ILE A 120 -28.96 4.00 4.54
C ILE A 120 -28.13 3.98 3.25
N ASP A 121 -27.15 4.88 3.13
CA ASP A 121 -26.32 5.03 1.92
C ASP A 121 -24.86 4.63 2.11
N CYS A 122 -24.50 4.02 3.24
CA CYS A 122 -23.10 3.75 3.61
C CYS A 122 -22.21 5.01 3.43
N GLY A 123 -22.70 6.16 3.90
CA GLY A 123 -22.12 7.48 3.67
C GLY A 123 -20.83 7.65 4.45
N GLU A 124 -20.94 7.61 5.77
CA GLU A 124 -19.85 7.85 6.71
C GLU A 124 -18.92 6.64 6.79
N ASP A 125 -19.44 5.53 7.32
CA ASP A 125 -18.74 4.28 7.53
C ASP A 125 -18.94 3.37 6.31
N ALA A 126 -17.85 3.04 5.60
CA ALA A 126 -17.94 2.15 4.44
C ALA A 126 -16.61 1.49 4.09
N VAL A 127 -16.70 0.26 3.56
CA VAL A 127 -15.70 -0.35 2.69
C VAL A 127 -16.13 -0.13 1.25
N ARG A 128 -15.25 0.49 0.46
CA ARG A 128 -15.43 0.69 -0.98
C ARG A 128 -14.36 -0.09 -1.74
N VAL A 129 -14.77 -0.82 -2.76
CA VAL A 129 -13.88 -1.61 -3.62
C VAL A 129 -14.01 -1.11 -5.04
N TYR A 130 -12.91 -0.67 -5.62
CA TYR A 130 -12.81 -0.18 -6.98
C TYR A 130 -11.96 -1.12 -7.82
N ASP A 131 -12.46 -1.43 -9.01
CA ASP A 131 -11.75 -2.16 -10.06
C ASP A 131 -10.88 -1.19 -10.84
N GLY A 132 -9.60 -1.14 -10.49
CA GLY A 132 -8.66 -0.15 -11.00
C GLY A 132 -7.50 0.15 -10.05
N TYR A 133 -6.64 1.08 -10.46
CA TYR A 133 -5.41 1.41 -9.76
C TYR A 133 -5.63 2.33 -8.53
N ASN A 134 -6.67 3.15 -8.55
CA ASN A 134 -7.00 4.12 -7.51
C ASN A 134 -8.53 4.33 -7.42
N SER A 135 -8.97 5.37 -6.72
CA SER A 135 -10.38 5.79 -6.70
C SER A 135 -10.79 6.67 -7.89
N ASP A 136 -9.85 7.01 -8.77
CA ASP A 136 -10.07 7.95 -9.86
C ASP A 136 -10.34 7.21 -11.17
N TYR A 137 -10.93 7.90 -12.14
CA TYR A 137 -11.18 7.34 -13.47
C TYR A 137 -9.85 6.97 -14.16
N PRO A 138 -9.68 5.74 -14.71
CA PRO A 138 -10.73 4.80 -15.15
C PRO A 138 -11.14 3.69 -14.16
N SER A 139 -11.14 3.92 -12.84
CA SER A 139 -11.50 2.90 -11.85
C SER A 139 -13.01 2.85 -11.57
N LYS A 140 -13.62 1.65 -11.62
CA LYS A 140 -15.07 1.45 -11.42
C LYS A 140 -15.36 0.96 -10.01
N LEU A 141 -16.30 1.58 -9.30
CA LEU A 141 -16.79 1.05 -8.01
C LEU A 141 -17.54 -0.27 -8.24
N ILE A 142 -17.03 -1.36 -7.67
CA ILE A 142 -17.61 -2.72 -7.80
C ILE A 142 -18.24 -3.22 -6.49
N GLY A 143 -18.00 -2.53 -5.37
CA GLY A 143 -18.63 -2.88 -4.09
C GLY A 143 -18.62 -1.73 -3.08
N ARG A 144 -19.72 -1.57 -2.34
CA ARG A 144 -19.85 -0.64 -1.22
C ARG A 144 -20.58 -1.35 -0.07
N PHE A 145 -19.93 -1.43 1.10
CA PHE A 145 -20.42 -2.19 2.24
C PHE A 145 -20.33 -1.38 3.53
N CYS A 146 -21.43 -1.31 4.28
CA CYS A 146 -21.49 -0.75 5.63
C CYS A 146 -22.33 -1.60 6.59
N ASN A 147 -22.89 -2.71 6.11
CA ASN A 147 -23.67 -3.62 6.92
C ASN A 147 -22.76 -4.60 7.65
N THR A 148 -23.25 -5.12 8.78
CA THR A 148 -22.61 -6.27 9.40
C THR A 148 -22.95 -7.50 8.56
N THR A 149 -21.94 -8.14 7.98
CA THR A 149 -22.11 -9.34 7.16
C THR A 149 -21.23 -10.46 7.68
N ILE A 150 -21.85 -11.63 7.89
CA ILE A 150 -21.23 -12.84 8.44
C ILE A 150 -20.84 -13.81 7.31
N SER A 151 -21.44 -13.66 6.12
CA SER A 151 -21.17 -14.51 4.96
C SER A 151 -20.07 -13.93 4.07
N PRO A 152 -19.18 -14.77 3.51
CA PRO A 152 -18.16 -14.29 2.59
C PRO A 152 -18.74 -13.68 1.32
N ILE A 153 -18.21 -12.54 0.90
CA ILE A 153 -18.57 -11.89 -0.37
C ILE A 153 -17.36 -11.95 -1.29
N THR A 154 -17.54 -12.47 -2.51
CA THR A 154 -16.47 -12.57 -3.50
C THR A 154 -16.65 -11.51 -4.59
N LEU A 155 -15.58 -10.76 -4.86
CA LEU A 155 -15.47 -9.78 -5.94
C LEU A 155 -14.30 -10.18 -6.83
N ILE A 156 -14.49 -10.04 -8.15
CA ILE A 156 -13.47 -10.36 -9.16
C ILE A 156 -13.17 -9.07 -9.92
N SER A 157 -11.89 -8.73 -10.02
CA SER A 157 -11.43 -7.59 -10.83
C SER A 157 -11.35 -7.93 -12.30
N THR A 158 -11.45 -6.92 -13.16
CA THR A 158 -11.24 -7.07 -14.61
C THR A 158 -9.76 -7.01 -14.99
N GLY A 159 -8.90 -6.48 -14.12
CA GLY A 159 -7.46 -6.36 -14.35
C GLY A 159 -6.62 -6.71 -13.14
N ARG A 160 -5.33 -6.32 -13.19
CA ARG A 160 -4.34 -6.65 -12.16
C ARG A 160 -4.40 -5.75 -10.91
N TYR A 161 -5.35 -4.83 -10.83
CA TYR A 161 -5.40 -3.80 -9.80
C TYR A 161 -6.76 -3.78 -9.11
N LEU A 162 -6.74 -3.75 -7.78
CA LEU A 162 -7.90 -3.40 -6.96
C LEU A 162 -7.52 -2.31 -5.98
N TRP A 163 -8.40 -1.34 -5.83
CA TRP A 163 -8.29 -0.29 -4.83
C TRP A 163 -9.37 -0.45 -3.78
N ILE A 164 -8.98 -0.54 -2.51
CA ILE A 164 -9.89 -0.77 -1.39
C ILE A 164 -9.74 0.39 -0.42
N GLU A 165 -10.85 1.05 -0.11
CA GLU A 165 -10.92 2.12 0.86
C GLU A 165 -11.81 1.68 2.03
N TYR A 166 -11.25 1.68 3.24
CA TYR A 166 -12.01 1.52 4.49
C TYR A 166 -12.05 2.85 5.21
N ARG A 167 -13.26 3.34 5.46
CA ARG A 167 -13.52 4.56 6.21
C ARG A 167 -14.40 4.27 7.41
N ARG A 168 -13.98 4.79 8.56
CA ARG A 168 -14.76 4.87 9.80
C ARG A 168 -14.84 6.34 10.20
N SER A 169 -15.99 6.79 10.69
CA SER A 169 -16.23 8.13 11.20
C SER A 169 -16.19 8.10 12.73
N SER A 170 -15.52 9.09 13.33
CA SER A 170 -15.44 9.24 14.80
C SER A 170 -16.72 9.84 15.41
N HIS A 171 -17.65 10.30 14.58
CA HIS A 171 -18.79 11.12 15.00
C HIS A 171 -19.88 10.31 15.76
N ARG A 172 -19.87 8.99 15.63
CA ARG A 172 -20.74 8.10 16.41
C ARG A 172 -19.90 7.46 17.50
N ARG A 173 -20.16 7.79 18.78
CA ARG A 173 -19.56 7.10 19.94
C ARG A 173 -19.61 5.59 19.69
N ALA A 174 -18.45 5.01 19.41
CA ALA A 174 -18.34 3.62 18.98
C ALA A 174 -18.53 2.70 20.19
N HIS A 175 -19.78 2.50 20.62
CA HIS A 175 -20.10 1.48 21.61
C HIS A 175 -19.88 0.06 21.07
N LYS A 176 -19.55 -0.10 19.78
CA LYS A 176 -19.30 -1.39 19.13
C LYS A 176 -18.00 -1.35 18.33
N PRO A 177 -17.20 -2.44 18.37
CA PRO A 177 -16.01 -2.55 17.54
C PRO A 177 -16.41 -2.58 16.07
N SER A 178 -15.64 -1.88 15.23
CA SER A 178 -15.79 -1.90 13.78
C SER A 178 -14.55 -2.55 13.19
N PHE A 179 -14.75 -3.49 12.27
CA PHE A 179 -13.64 -4.22 11.68
C PHE A 179 -13.95 -4.68 10.27
N PHE A 180 -12.88 -4.89 9.51
CA PHE A 180 -12.89 -5.41 8.16
C PHE A 180 -11.78 -6.45 8.01
N GLU A 181 -12.12 -7.62 7.49
CA GLU A 181 -11.16 -8.65 7.08
C GLU A 181 -11.51 -9.17 5.69
N ALA A 182 -10.51 -9.19 4.82
CA ALA A 182 -10.61 -9.81 3.51
C ALA A 182 -9.35 -10.59 3.18
N THR A 183 -9.51 -11.61 2.35
CA THR A 183 -8.43 -12.37 1.73
C THR A 183 -8.49 -12.25 0.23
N TRP A 184 -7.35 -12.35 -0.44
CA TRP A 184 -7.30 -12.31 -1.88
C TRP A 184 -6.22 -13.24 -2.43
N LYS A 185 -6.40 -13.64 -3.69
CA LYS A 185 -5.48 -14.48 -4.45
C LYS A 185 -5.42 -14.06 -5.89
#